data_AF-A0A5C8ZQK5-F1
#
_entry.id   AF-A0A5C8ZQK5-F1
#
_cell.length_a   1.000
_cell.length_b   1.000
_cell.length_c   1.000
_cell.angle_alpha   90.00
_cell.angle_beta   90.00
_cell.angle_gamma   90.00
#
_symmetry.space_group_name_H-M   'P 1'
#
loop_
_entity.id
_entity.type
_entity.pdbx_description
1 polymer ?
#
loop_
_entity_poly.entity_id
_entity_poly.type
_entity_poly.pdbx_seq_one_letter_code
_entity_poly.pdbx_strand_id
1 'polypeptide(L)'
;MAGKCCRRLSSPTMPTRISSPPASEAWSRHYRGQPWRVDATQKKEDQSMITVMDRIVVAPADAHRVEQLLEGQYRQQAGQRGLHFQSLQYSPPLLTADSPLTLWVQWQVESPEAWWVMRAQSATAEVAAFWQALDQLCLSRERTYLMQDSAGNLPAVAEPIDRPASVRGYRETAQLALIDDPGAGAELEALLNELTAGLPGLQASHLLRNLAPEYAAGHYTWDLYYTDARAAAEAQASPAWQGGIAPALERLCGAVHAQRLDSLGAGLRDPLLQGGVKRTAFFRLLPGVDADRAGRFERDLLEMPRHIAAIRNWRLSRASAVHWHRADCAPWTYVWEQDFADLEGLTGPYMTHPHHWAHVDRWFDPESGAQALDVQLSHAFGFFASSALAAELHND
;
A
#
# COMPACT_ATOMS: atom_id res chain seq x y z
N MET A 1 -1.90 -29.24 -72.11
CA MET A 1 -3.17 -28.55 -72.39
C MET A 1 -4.30 -29.43 -71.85
N ALA A 2 -5.27 -29.03 -71.03
CA ALA A 2 -5.47 -27.86 -70.18
C ALA A 2 -6.71 -28.14 -69.30
N GLY A 3 -6.61 -27.86 -67.99
CA GLY A 3 -7.73 -27.37 -67.14
C GLY A 3 -8.51 -28.41 -66.33
N LYS A 4 -9.00 -28.14 -65.11
CA LYS A 4 -9.04 -26.95 -64.22
C LYS A 4 -9.25 -27.50 -62.78
N CYS A 5 -8.44 -27.12 -61.78
CA CYS A 5 -8.71 -26.07 -60.78
C CYS A 5 -9.58 -26.51 -59.57
N CYS A 6 -8.99 -26.71 -58.37
CA CYS A 6 -9.11 -25.79 -57.22
C CYS A 6 -8.56 -26.37 -55.88
N ARG A 7 -7.70 -25.55 -55.25
CA ARG A 7 -7.51 -25.28 -53.81
C ARG A 7 -7.02 -26.37 -52.85
N ARG A 8 -5.74 -26.19 -52.46
CA ARG A 8 -5.13 -26.62 -51.19
C ARG A 8 -5.74 -25.81 -50.03
N LEU A 9 -6.10 -26.49 -48.94
CA LEU A 9 -6.32 -25.87 -47.63
C LEU A 9 -5.06 -26.08 -46.81
N SER A 10 -4.41 -24.97 -46.47
CA SER A 10 -3.27 -24.87 -45.57
C SER A 10 -3.77 -24.89 -44.13
N SER A 11 -3.06 -25.62 -43.27
CA SER A 11 -3.29 -25.74 -41.83
C SER A 11 -3.33 -24.37 -41.13
N PRO A 12 -4.22 -24.16 -40.13
CA PRO A 12 -4.22 -22.93 -39.35
C PRO A 12 -3.10 -22.97 -38.31
N THR A 13 -2.25 -21.94 -38.36
CA THR A 13 -1.23 -21.58 -37.38
C THR A 13 -1.85 -21.31 -36.01
N MET A 14 -1.31 -21.93 -34.96
CA MET A 14 -1.61 -21.58 -33.58
C MET A 14 -1.15 -20.15 -33.27
N PRO A 15 -1.95 -19.33 -32.56
CA PRO A 15 -1.46 -18.07 -32.04
C PRO A 15 -0.55 -18.35 -30.84
N THR A 16 0.68 -17.86 -30.94
CA THR A 16 1.67 -17.77 -29.87
C THR A 16 1.10 -17.06 -28.65
N ARG A 17 1.12 -17.73 -27.49
CA ARG A 17 0.95 -17.10 -26.17
C ARG A 17 2.00 -16.01 -26.00
N ILE A 18 1.57 -14.76 -25.99
CA ILE A 18 2.36 -13.65 -25.44
C ILE A 18 2.20 -13.80 -23.92
N SER A 19 3.27 -14.29 -23.29
CA SER A 19 3.37 -14.34 -21.83
C SER A 19 3.61 -12.91 -21.33
N SER A 20 2.63 -12.35 -20.63
CA SER A 20 2.87 -11.20 -19.77
C SER A 20 3.82 -11.63 -18.65
N PRO A 21 4.86 -10.83 -18.33
CA PRO A 21 5.75 -11.16 -17.23
C PRO A 21 4.99 -11.14 -15.90
N PRO A 22 5.41 -11.91 -14.89
CA PRO A 22 4.81 -11.89 -13.56
C PRO A 22 4.88 -10.47 -12.98
N ALA A 23 3.88 -10.08 -12.20
CA ALA A 23 3.75 -8.74 -11.61
C ALA A 23 5.06 -8.25 -10.95
N SER A 24 5.87 -9.16 -10.37
CA SER A 24 7.18 -8.89 -9.77
C SER A 24 8.24 -8.27 -10.71
N GLU A 25 8.17 -8.50 -12.02
CA GLU A 25 9.06 -7.85 -12.99
C GLU A 25 8.60 -6.43 -13.37
N ALA A 26 7.30 -6.12 -13.22
CA ALA A 26 6.78 -4.76 -13.40
C ALA A 26 7.20 -3.84 -12.25
N TRP A 27 7.29 -4.37 -11.02
CA TRP A 27 7.83 -3.67 -9.85
C TRP A 27 9.30 -3.23 -10.04
N SER A 28 10.13 -4.01 -10.74
CA SER A 28 11.58 -3.81 -10.85
C SER A 28 12.07 -3.10 -12.13
N ARG A 29 11.23 -3.00 -13.17
CA ARG A 29 11.61 -2.31 -14.43
C ARG A 29 11.26 -0.83 -14.45
N HIS A 30 10.28 -0.35 -13.68
CA HIS A 30 9.79 1.04 -13.79
C HIS A 30 10.31 2.03 -12.73
N TYR A 31 11.00 1.56 -11.69
CA TYR A 31 11.86 2.45 -10.86
C TYR A 31 13.11 2.95 -11.63
N ARG A 32 13.29 2.54 -12.90
CA ARG A 32 14.34 3.00 -13.82
C ARG A 32 13.88 4.11 -14.80
N GLY A 33 12.79 4.83 -14.47
CA GLY A 33 12.23 5.92 -15.27
C GLY A 33 12.45 7.31 -14.67
N GLN A 34 13.69 7.81 -14.76
CA GLN A 34 14.14 9.18 -14.44
C GLN A 34 14.15 9.64 -12.97
N PRO A 35 15.26 10.26 -12.50
CA PRO A 35 15.35 10.79 -11.15
C PRO A 35 14.42 12.00 -11.01
N TRP A 36 13.55 11.97 -10.01
CA TRP A 36 12.72 13.09 -9.60
C TRP A 36 13.64 14.25 -9.20
N ARG A 37 13.94 15.13 -10.16
CA ARG A 37 14.68 16.37 -9.89
C ARG A 37 13.71 17.34 -9.24
N VAL A 38 13.71 17.36 -7.91
CA VAL A 38 13.45 18.61 -7.18
C VAL A 38 14.49 19.61 -7.65
N ASP A 39 14.04 20.80 -8.06
CA ASP A 39 14.92 21.85 -8.54
C ASP A 39 15.99 22.11 -7.48
N ALA A 40 17.25 21.80 -7.81
CA ALA A 40 18.39 21.77 -6.87
C ALA A 40 18.89 23.18 -6.55
N THR A 41 17.97 24.10 -6.28
CA THR A 41 18.24 25.49 -5.96
C THR A 41 17.49 25.92 -4.70
N GLN A 42 17.66 25.16 -3.60
CA GLN A 42 17.90 25.74 -2.27
C GLN A 42 18.22 24.65 -1.24
N LYS A 43 19.29 24.90 -0.47
CA LYS A 43 19.79 24.20 0.74
C LYS A 43 20.49 22.85 0.55
N LYS A 44 21.82 22.94 0.43
CA LYS A 44 22.74 22.02 1.12
C LYS A 44 22.51 22.18 2.64
N GLU A 45 21.53 21.49 3.18
CA GLU A 45 21.40 21.31 4.63
C GLU A 45 21.42 19.80 4.89
N ASP A 46 22.53 19.38 5.52
CA ASP A 46 22.78 18.09 6.20
C ASP A 46 21.89 16.92 5.78
N GLN A 47 22.34 16.14 4.78
CA GLN A 47 21.72 14.86 4.48
C GLN A 47 21.98 13.92 5.66
N SER A 48 21.00 13.82 6.58
CA SER A 48 21.05 12.91 7.71
C SER A 48 21.07 11.48 7.19
N MET A 49 22.27 10.93 7.03
CA MET A 49 22.47 9.56 6.58
C MET A 49 21.75 8.59 7.52
N ILE A 50 20.94 7.71 6.96
CA ILE A 50 20.13 6.76 7.73
C ILE A 50 21.02 5.56 8.06
N THR A 51 21.15 5.25 9.35
CA THR A 51 21.78 4.00 9.78
C THR A 51 20.70 2.95 9.94
N VAL A 52 20.79 1.86 9.18
CA VAL A 52 19.92 0.69 9.33
C VAL A 52 20.63 -0.30 10.25
N MET A 53 19.96 -0.74 11.30
CA MET A 53 20.49 -1.70 12.26
C MET A 53 19.62 -2.94 12.31
N ASP A 54 20.19 -4.07 11.89
CA ASP A 54 19.58 -5.38 12.02
C ASP A 54 20.10 -6.06 13.28
N ARG A 55 19.17 -6.47 14.14
CA ARG A 55 19.44 -7.32 15.29
C ARG A 55 18.94 -8.73 14.98
N ILE A 56 19.83 -9.70 14.86
CA ILE A 56 19.49 -11.10 14.54
C ILE A 56 19.95 -11.99 15.70
N VAL A 57 19.01 -12.66 16.35
CA VAL A 57 19.28 -13.56 17.48
C VAL A 57 19.25 -14.99 16.97
N VAL A 58 20.29 -15.77 17.24
CA VAL A 58 20.48 -17.12 16.70
C VAL A 58 20.90 -18.10 17.78
N ALA A 59 20.60 -19.38 17.59
CA ALA A 59 21.19 -20.44 18.39
C ALA A 59 22.70 -20.55 18.08
N PRO A 60 23.56 -20.90 19.06
CA PRO A 60 25.01 -21.03 18.82
C PRO A 60 25.38 -21.97 17.67
N ALA A 61 24.62 -23.06 17.50
CA ALA A 61 24.83 -24.03 16.44
C ALA A 61 24.59 -23.48 15.02
N ASP A 62 23.76 -22.44 14.88
CA ASP A 62 23.38 -21.85 13.59
C ASP A 62 24.18 -20.58 13.26
N ALA A 63 24.94 -20.03 14.21
CA ALA A 63 25.61 -18.74 14.08
C ALA A 63 26.49 -18.62 12.82
N HIS A 64 27.36 -19.60 12.61
CA HIS A 64 28.26 -19.60 11.44
C HIS A 64 27.48 -19.75 10.11
N ARG A 65 26.38 -20.50 10.11
CA ARG A 65 25.54 -20.65 8.92
C ARG A 65 24.83 -19.35 8.56
N VAL A 66 24.37 -18.61 9.57
CA VAL A 66 23.75 -17.29 9.40
C VAL A 66 24.76 -16.27 8.90
N GLU A 67 25.97 -16.23 9.45
CA GLU A 67 27.06 -15.37 8.99
C GLU A 67 27.38 -15.63 7.50
N GLN A 68 27.55 -16.90 7.12
CA GLN A 68 27.79 -17.27 5.73
C GLN A 68 26.65 -16.84 4.79
N LEU A 69 25.40 -16.92 5.24
CA LEU A 69 24.24 -16.50 4.45
C LEU A 69 24.24 -14.98 4.24
N LEU A 70 24.51 -14.20 5.29
CA LEU A 70 24.60 -12.74 5.25
C LEU A 70 25.72 -12.28 4.32
N GLU A 71 26.93 -12.81 4.51
CA GLU A 71 28.12 -12.40 3.75
C GLU A 71 28.06 -12.88 2.30
N GLY A 72 27.70 -14.15 2.08
CA GLY A 72 27.76 -14.80 0.78
C GLY A 72 26.59 -14.48 -0.15
N GLN A 73 25.44 -14.06 0.38
CA GLN A 73 24.24 -13.82 -0.43
C GLN A 73 23.70 -12.41 -0.27
N TYR A 74 23.44 -11.97 0.96
CA TYR A 74 22.69 -10.74 1.18
C TYR A 74 23.53 -9.47 1.00
N ARG A 75 24.79 -9.46 1.46
CA ARG A 75 25.63 -8.25 1.43
C ARG A 75 25.77 -7.64 0.04
N GLN A 76 26.04 -8.45 -0.98
CA GLN A 76 26.17 -7.96 -2.35
C GLN A 76 24.83 -7.46 -2.90
N GLN A 77 23.75 -8.20 -2.68
CA GLN A 77 22.41 -7.84 -3.15
C GLN A 77 21.88 -6.58 -2.46
N ALA A 78 22.15 -6.42 -1.17
CA ALA A 78 21.84 -5.22 -0.40
C ALA A 78 22.61 -4.00 -0.95
N GLY A 79 23.89 -4.16 -1.29
CA GLY A 79 24.70 -3.13 -1.93
C GLY A 79 24.16 -2.67 -3.29
N GLN A 80 23.64 -3.58 -4.10
CA GLN A 80 23.01 -3.26 -5.39
C GLN A 80 21.72 -2.42 -5.25
N ARG A 81 21.08 -2.48 -4.07
CA ARG A 81 19.87 -1.72 -3.73
C ARG A 81 20.18 -0.42 -2.97
N GLY A 82 21.45 -0.10 -2.71
CA GLY A 82 21.87 1.11 -2.01
C GLY A 82 22.09 0.97 -0.51
N LEU A 83 22.07 -0.25 0.07
CA LEU A 83 22.51 -0.44 1.45
C LEU A 83 24.03 -0.62 1.51
N HIS A 84 24.71 0.31 2.15
CA HIS A 84 26.16 0.27 2.32
C HIS A 84 26.53 -0.39 3.65
N PHE A 85 27.07 -1.61 3.59
CA PHE A 85 27.52 -2.34 4.76
C PHE A 85 28.58 -1.56 5.55
N GLN A 86 28.39 -1.46 6.87
CA GLN A 86 29.32 -0.80 7.80
C GLN A 86 30.03 -1.80 8.70
N SER A 87 29.26 -2.65 9.39
CA SER A 87 29.81 -3.59 10.37
C SER A 87 28.91 -4.80 10.58
N LEU A 88 29.52 -5.87 11.06
CA LEU A 88 28.88 -7.05 11.62
C LEU A 88 29.53 -7.30 12.98
N GLN A 89 28.73 -7.29 14.04
CA GLN A 89 29.19 -7.39 15.41
C GLN A 89 28.41 -8.47 16.17
N TYR A 90 29.03 -9.03 17.21
CA TYR A 90 28.50 -10.17 17.96
C TYR A 90 28.39 -9.84 19.44
N SER A 91 27.30 -10.26 20.08
CA SER A 91 27.11 -10.15 21.53
C SER A 91 26.36 -11.38 22.09
N PRO A 92 26.86 -12.00 23.17
CA PRO A 92 28.16 -11.75 23.81
C PRO A 92 29.33 -12.07 22.86
N PRO A 93 30.56 -11.59 23.13
CA PRO A 93 31.73 -11.85 22.28
C PRO A 93 32.29 -13.27 22.49
N LEU A 94 31.42 -14.26 22.63
CA LEU A 94 31.74 -15.68 22.78
C LEU A 94 30.56 -16.56 22.37
N LEU A 95 30.85 -17.72 21.79
CA LEU A 95 29.84 -18.77 21.61
C LEU A 95 29.69 -19.54 22.92
N THR A 96 28.48 -19.58 23.45
CA THR A 96 28.13 -20.44 24.59
C THR A 96 27.54 -21.76 24.10
N ALA A 97 27.41 -22.76 24.98
CA ALA A 97 26.70 -23.99 24.64
C ALA A 97 25.19 -23.76 24.46
N ASP A 98 24.58 -22.94 25.33
CA ASP A 98 23.12 -22.90 25.48
C ASP A 98 22.49 -21.51 25.27
N SER A 99 23.26 -20.43 25.45
CA SER A 99 22.74 -19.07 25.33
C SER A 99 22.82 -18.54 23.89
N PRO A 100 21.75 -17.90 23.38
CA PRO A 100 21.76 -17.32 22.05
C PRO A 100 22.88 -16.31 21.80
N LEU A 101 23.33 -16.24 20.55
CA LEU A 101 24.19 -15.19 20.05
C LEU A 101 23.35 -14.11 19.36
N THR A 102 23.67 -12.84 19.57
CA THR A 102 23.08 -11.72 18.83
C THR A 102 24.09 -11.18 17.83
N LEU A 103 23.70 -11.15 16.56
CA LEU A 103 24.39 -10.46 15.48
C LEU A 103 23.77 -9.07 15.33
N TRP A 104 24.62 -8.05 15.27
CA TRP A 104 24.26 -6.68 14.95
C TRP A 104 24.86 -6.35 13.59
N VAL A 105 24.01 -6.12 12.60
CA VAL A 105 24.43 -5.77 11.24
C VAL A 105 24.07 -4.33 10.98
N GLN A 106 25.08 -3.50 10.69
CA GLN A 106 24.89 -2.09 10.43
C GLN A 106 25.06 -1.79 8.95
N TRP A 107 24.11 -1.02 8.41
CA TRP A 107 24.12 -0.50 7.05
C TRP A 107 23.90 1.02 7.05
N GLN A 108 24.24 1.65 5.93
CA GLN A 108 23.95 3.05 5.66
C GLN A 108 23.14 3.20 4.39
N VAL A 109 22.19 4.14 4.40
CA VAL A 109 21.41 4.58 3.25
C VAL A 109 21.46 6.12 3.22
N GLU A 110 21.65 6.68 2.03
CA GLU A 110 21.98 8.10 1.83
C GLU A 110 20.86 9.06 2.30
N SER A 111 19.60 8.72 2.05
CA SER A 111 18.46 9.59 2.33
C SER A 111 17.14 8.79 2.42
N PRO A 112 16.04 9.40 2.89
CA PRO A 112 14.71 8.79 2.84
C PRO A 112 14.28 8.39 1.42
N GLU A 113 14.64 9.17 0.39
CA GLU A 113 14.35 8.85 -1.01
C GLU A 113 15.12 7.60 -1.47
N ALA A 114 16.41 7.51 -1.14
CA ALA A 114 17.21 6.32 -1.41
C ALA A 114 16.68 5.10 -0.67
N TRP A 115 16.18 5.30 0.56
CA TRP A 115 15.50 4.26 1.33
C TRP A 115 14.24 3.75 0.63
N TRP A 116 13.42 4.61 0.02
CA TRP A 116 12.24 4.16 -0.74
C TRP A 116 12.62 3.37 -2.01
N VAL A 117 13.68 3.79 -2.71
CA VAL A 117 14.24 3.05 -3.86
C VAL A 117 14.67 1.64 -3.44
N MET A 118 15.37 1.53 -2.32
CA MET A 118 15.75 0.26 -1.71
C MET A 118 14.52 -0.57 -1.33
N ARG A 119 13.56 0.07 -0.64
CA ARG A 119 12.37 -0.57 -0.08
C ARG A 119 11.47 -1.15 -1.17
N ALA A 120 11.31 -0.46 -2.29
CA ALA A 120 10.55 -0.94 -3.45
C ALA A 120 11.09 -2.28 -4.01
N GLN A 121 12.37 -2.56 -3.80
CA GLN A 121 13.03 -3.80 -4.23
C GLN A 121 13.04 -4.88 -3.14
N SER A 122 12.46 -4.63 -1.96
CA SER A 122 12.45 -5.61 -0.86
C SER A 122 11.41 -6.72 -1.06
N ALA A 123 10.47 -6.51 -1.99
CA ALA A 123 9.44 -7.48 -2.37
C ALA A 123 9.86 -8.41 -3.54
N THR A 124 11.11 -8.34 -4.01
CA THR A 124 11.55 -9.29 -5.06
C THR A 124 11.65 -10.69 -4.50
N ALA A 125 11.51 -11.69 -5.38
CA ALA A 125 11.55 -13.09 -4.99
C ALA A 125 12.91 -13.46 -4.35
N GLU A 126 14.01 -12.86 -4.82
CA GLU A 126 15.34 -13.13 -4.26
C GLU A 126 15.47 -12.62 -2.82
N VAL A 127 15.04 -11.39 -2.56
CA VAL A 127 15.11 -10.79 -1.21
C VAL A 127 14.17 -11.52 -0.25
N ALA A 128 12.94 -11.81 -0.68
CA ALA A 128 11.99 -12.55 0.12
C ALA A 128 12.50 -13.97 0.46
N ALA A 129 13.10 -14.67 -0.50
CA ALA A 129 13.67 -16.01 -0.28
C ALA A 129 14.84 -15.98 0.71
N PHE A 130 15.71 -14.97 0.64
CA PHE A 130 16.80 -14.82 1.61
C PHE A 130 16.26 -14.67 3.04
N TRP A 131 15.33 -13.74 3.26
CA TRP A 131 14.80 -13.49 4.61
C TRP A 131 13.99 -14.67 5.13
N GLN A 132 13.24 -15.36 4.27
CA GLN A 132 12.56 -16.60 4.64
C GLN A 132 13.56 -17.70 5.06
N ALA A 133 14.69 -17.84 4.36
CA ALA A 133 15.73 -18.80 4.74
C ALA A 133 16.41 -18.41 6.06
N LEU A 134 16.64 -17.11 6.29
CA LEU A 134 17.17 -16.61 7.56
C LEU A 134 16.20 -16.85 8.72
N ASP A 135 14.90 -16.66 8.49
CA ASP A 135 13.84 -16.89 9.49
C ASP A 135 13.79 -18.35 9.98
N GLN A 136 14.25 -19.31 9.17
CA GLN A 136 14.38 -20.72 9.60
C GLN A 136 15.61 -20.99 10.49
N LEU A 137 16.57 -20.06 10.53
CA LEU A 137 17.83 -20.22 11.27
C LEU A 137 17.92 -19.30 12.50
N CYS A 138 17.17 -18.20 12.52
CA CYS A 138 17.17 -17.26 13.63
C CYS A 138 16.02 -17.53 14.62
N LEU A 139 16.27 -17.23 15.88
CA LEU A 139 15.26 -17.22 16.94
C LEU A 139 14.36 -15.98 16.84
N SER A 140 14.95 -14.85 16.43
CA SER A 140 14.22 -13.60 16.16
C SER A 140 15.10 -12.66 15.35
N ARG A 141 14.49 -11.76 14.58
CA ARG A 141 15.17 -10.62 13.96
C ARG A 141 14.36 -9.35 14.05
N GLU A 142 15.03 -8.22 13.99
CA GLU A 142 14.43 -6.89 14.02
C GLU A 142 15.31 -5.91 13.24
N ARG A 143 14.70 -5.08 12.39
CA ARG A 143 15.36 -3.93 11.75
C ARG A 143 14.89 -2.65 12.40
N THR A 144 15.84 -1.79 12.76
CA THR A 144 15.60 -0.45 13.28
C THR A 144 16.39 0.59 12.49
N TYR A 145 15.96 1.84 12.57
CA TYR A 145 16.59 2.96 11.87
C TYR A 145 17.07 3.98 12.89
N LEU A 146 18.35 4.35 12.78
CA LEU A 146 19.04 5.24 13.67
C LEU A 146 19.44 6.49 12.90
N MET A 147 19.32 7.65 13.54
CA MET A 147 19.85 8.92 13.06
C MET A 147 20.76 9.50 14.14
N GLN A 148 21.88 10.08 13.72
CA GLN A 148 22.75 10.82 14.62
C GLN A 148 22.24 12.25 14.73
N ASP A 149 21.31 12.48 15.66
CA ASP A 149 20.78 13.79 15.96
C ASP A 149 20.50 13.94 17.46
N SER A 150 20.24 15.16 17.92
CA SER A 150 19.80 15.43 19.29
C SER A 150 18.30 15.18 19.43
N ALA A 151 17.86 14.72 20.61
CA ALA A 151 16.44 14.44 20.85
C ALA A 151 15.52 15.66 20.62
N GLY A 152 16.03 16.89 20.80
CA GLY A 152 15.29 18.13 20.57
C GLY A 152 15.09 18.49 19.09
N ASN A 153 15.84 17.85 18.18
CA ASN A 153 15.73 18.05 16.73
C ASN A 153 14.89 16.96 16.05
N LEU A 154 14.53 15.90 16.77
CA LEU A 154 13.67 14.86 16.23
C LEU A 154 12.29 15.45 15.88
N PRO A 155 11.64 14.98 14.79
CA PRO A 155 10.31 15.43 14.43
C PRO A 155 9.34 15.27 15.61
N ALA A 156 8.82 16.40 16.09
CA ALA A 156 7.82 16.40 17.15
C ALA A 156 6.48 15.90 16.62
N VAL A 157 5.62 15.45 17.53
CA VAL A 157 4.20 15.24 17.22
C VAL A 157 3.67 16.56 16.65
N ALA A 158 3.00 16.50 15.50
CA ALA A 158 2.30 17.65 14.95
C ALA A 158 1.19 18.10 15.91
N GLU A 159 0.56 19.25 15.65
CA GLU A 159 -0.51 19.75 16.52
C GLU A 159 -1.52 18.64 16.87
N PRO A 160 -1.93 18.54 18.14
CA PRO A 160 -2.85 17.51 18.57
C PRO A 160 -4.07 17.46 17.65
N ILE A 161 -4.48 16.25 17.27
CA ILE A 161 -5.80 16.08 16.65
C ILE A 161 -6.78 16.26 17.81
N ASP A 162 -7.38 17.45 17.89
CA ASP A 162 -8.13 17.91 19.06
C ASP A 162 -9.24 16.93 19.45
N ARG A 163 -9.86 16.24 18.48
CA ARG A 163 -10.81 15.15 18.70
C ARG A 163 -10.83 14.16 17.53
N PRO A 164 -10.88 12.83 17.77
CA PRO A 164 -11.23 11.88 16.73
C PRO A 164 -12.66 12.16 16.24
N ALA A 165 -12.88 12.03 14.94
CA ALA A 165 -14.19 12.25 14.34
C ALA A 165 -15.10 11.02 14.56
N SER A 166 -16.37 11.28 14.83
CA SER A 166 -17.40 10.25 14.91
C SER A 166 -17.82 9.80 13.51
N VAL A 167 -17.94 8.49 13.32
CA VAL A 167 -18.43 7.88 12.08
C VAL A 167 -19.89 7.46 12.25
N ARG A 168 -20.75 7.81 11.31
CA ARG A 168 -22.15 7.36 11.26
C ARG A 168 -22.43 6.61 9.97
N GLY A 169 -23.54 5.88 9.97
CA GLY A 169 -24.08 5.18 8.81
C GLY A 169 -23.31 3.94 8.38
N TYR A 170 -23.47 3.56 7.12
CA TYR A 170 -22.89 2.36 6.53
C TYR A 170 -22.15 2.72 5.24
N ARG A 171 -20.91 2.25 5.10
CA ARG A 171 -20.07 2.65 3.98
C ARG A 171 -19.50 1.45 3.24
N GLU A 172 -19.53 1.58 1.92
CA GLU A 172 -18.81 0.72 1.00
C GLU A 172 -17.84 1.56 0.16
N THR A 173 -16.71 0.98 -0.22
CA THR A 173 -15.77 1.56 -1.18
C THR A 173 -15.28 0.48 -2.13
N ALA A 174 -15.03 0.85 -3.39
CA ALA A 174 -14.54 -0.08 -4.39
C ALA A 174 -13.43 0.52 -5.23
N GLN A 175 -12.44 -0.31 -5.56
CA GLN A 175 -11.54 -0.06 -6.68
C GLN A 175 -12.12 -0.74 -7.93
N LEU A 176 -12.39 0.04 -8.98
CA LEU A 176 -13.00 -0.43 -10.22
C LEU A 176 -11.94 -0.51 -11.32
N ALA A 177 -11.49 -1.71 -11.64
CA ALA A 177 -10.52 -1.95 -12.70
C ALA A 177 -11.26 -2.13 -14.04
N LEU A 178 -11.18 -1.13 -14.92
CA LEU A 178 -11.75 -1.20 -16.26
C LEU A 178 -11.15 -2.33 -17.11
N ILE A 179 -11.92 -2.79 -18.08
CA ILE A 179 -11.39 -3.53 -19.22
C ILE A 179 -10.55 -2.61 -20.12
N ASP A 180 -9.74 -3.21 -21.00
CA ASP A 180 -8.93 -2.47 -22.00
C ASP A 180 -9.82 -2.00 -23.17
N ASP A 181 -10.66 -1.00 -22.88
CA ASP A 181 -11.51 -0.30 -23.84
C ASP A 181 -11.45 1.21 -23.55
N PRO A 182 -10.97 2.04 -24.50
CA PRO A 182 -10.89 3.49 -24.34
C PRO A 182 -12.22 4.17 -23.97
N GLY A 183 -13.37 3.59 -24.35
CA GLY A 183 -14.69 4.13 -24.05
C GLY A 183 -15.23 3.78 -22.66
N ALA A 184 -14.70 2.72 -22.04
CA ALA A 184 -15.28 2.13 -20.83
C ALA A 184 -15.32 3.11 -19.65
N GLY A 185 -14.29 3.96 -19.51
CA GLY A 185 -14.22 4.93 -18.42
C GLY A 185 -15.30 6.01 -18.51
N ALA A 186 -15.47 6.62 -19.69
CA ALA A 186 -16.47 7.67 -19.89
C ALA A 186 -17.90 7.13 -19.79
N GLU A 187 -18.13 5.90 -20.29
CA GLU A 187 -19.41 5.23 -20.15
C GLU A 187 -19.74 4.92 -18.69
N LEU A 188 -18.79 4.38 -17.93
CA LEU A 188 -18.96 4.10 -16.51
C LEU A 188 -19.28 5.37 -15.71
N GLU A 189 -18.54 6.45 -15.93
CA GLU A 189 -18.77 7.73 -15.27
C GLU A 189 -20.18 8.27 -15.54
N ALA A 190 -20.61 8.28 -16.81
CA ALA A 190 -21.94 8.76 -17.18
C ALA A 190 -23.04 7.94 -16.50
N LEU A 191 -22.92 6.60 -16.55
CA LEU A 191 -23.91 5.69 -15.98
C LEU A 191 -23.99 5.79 -14.45
N LEU A 192 -22.85 5.81 -13.76
CA LEU A 192 -22.84 5.94 -12.30
C LEU A 192 -23.38 7.31 -11.86
N ASN A 193 -23.07 8.38 -12.57
CA ASN A 193 -23.62 9.71 -12.27
C ASN A 193 -25.14 9.78 -12.44
N GLU A 194 -25.70 9.08 -13.43
CA GLU A 194 -27.14 9.04 -13.66
C GLU A 194 -27.87 8.15 -12.64
N LEU A 195 -27.39 6.91 -12.46
CA LEU A 195 -28.15 5.89 -11.73
C LEU A 195 -28.01 5.97 -10.21
N THR A 196 -26.91 6.52 -9.69
CA THR A 196 -26.71 6.61 -8.23
C THR A 196 -27.74 7.50 -7.54
N ALA A 197 -28.23 8.55 -8.22
CA ALA A 197 -29.27 9.43 -7.69
C ALA A 197 -30.60 8.70 -7.39
N GLY A 198 -30.84 7.55 -8.04
CA GLY A 198 -32.03 6.73 -7.85
C GLY A 198 -31.89 5.63 -6.78
N LEU A 199 -30.73 5.50 -6.14
CA LEU A 199 -30.50 4.44 -5.16
C LEU A 199 -31.16 4.77 -3.81
N PRO A 200 -32.10 3.93 -3.31
CA PRO A 200 -32.76 4.18 -2.04
C PRO A 200 -31.78 4.18 -0.87
N GLY A 201 -31.94 5.14 0.05
CA GLY A 201 -31.14 5.22 1.28
C GLY A 201 -29.66 5.58 1.09
N LEU A 202 -29.21 5.81 -0.15
CA LEU A 202 -27.90 6.41 -0.45
C LEU A 202 -27.91 7.87 0.02
N GLN A 203 -26.92 8.24 0.82
CA GLN A 203 -26.73 9.60 1.34
C GLN A 203 -25.69 10.36 0.51
N ALA A 204 -24.63 9.68 0.07
CA ALA A 204 -23.61 10.24 -0.80
C ALA A 204 -22.95 9.17 -1.67
N SER A 205 -22.48 9.58 -2.85
CA SER A 205 -21.65 8.77 -3.74
C SER A 205 -20.53 9.64 -4.29
N HIS A 206 -19.30 9.15 -4.22
CA HIS A 206 -18.13 9.84 -4.73
C HIS A 206 -17.37 8.91 -5.67
N LEU A 207 -17.28 9.30 -6.95
CA LEU A 207 -16.45 8.62 -7.94
C LEU A 207 -15.20 9.46 -8.20
N LEU A 208 -14.04 8.83 -8.05
CA LEU A 208 -12.74 9.47 -8.21
C LEU A 208 -11.91 8.67 -9.21
N ARG A 209 -11.32 9.37 -10.19
CA ARG A 209 -10.38 8.78 -11.14
C ARG A 209 -8.98 8.70 -10.52
N ASN A 210 -8.41 7.51 -10.49
CA ASN A 210 -7.08 7.28 -9.95
C ASN A 210 -6.02 7.77 -10.95
N LEU A 211 -5.02 8.53 -10.47
CA LEU A 211 -3.97 9.13 -11.29
C LEU A 211 -2.90 8.13 -11.73
N ALA A 212 -2.67 7.09 -10.93
CA ALA A 212 -1.68 6.05 -11.20
C ALA A 212 -2.33 4.65 -10.99
N PRO A 213 -3.24 4.25 -11.90
CA PRO A 213 -4.02 3.02 -11.77
C PRO A 213 -3.17 1.74 -11.69
N GLU A 214 -1.93 1.77 -12.18
CA GLU A 214 -0.96 0.67 -12.10
C GLU A 214 -0.51 0.34 -10.66
N TYR A 215 -0.66 1.28 -9.73
CA TYR A 215 -0.41 1.07 -8.30
C TYR A 215 -1.69 0.83 -7.49
N ALA A 216 -2.85 0.97 -8.13
CA ALA A 216 -4.15 0.76 -7.53
C ALA A 216 -4.74 -0.58 -7.96
N ALA A 217 -5.74 -1.07 -7.23
CA ALA A 217 -6.55 -2.21 -7.66
C ALA A 217 -7.64 -1.81 -8.68
N GLY A 218 -7.57 -0.59 -9.26
CA GLY A 218 -8.55 -0.09 -10.20
C GLY A 218 -8.24 1.29 -10.76
N HIS A 219 -8.97 1.65 -11.81
CA HIS A 219 -8.89 2.97 -12.46
C HIS A 219 -9.73 4.03 -11.73
N TYR A 220 -10.75 3.58 -10.99
CA TYR A 220 -11.57 4.45 -10.16
C TYR A 220 -11.62 3.96 -8.72
N THR A 221 -11.68 4.91 -7.80
CA THR A 221 -12.20 4.70 -6.45
C THR A 221 -13.66 5.15 -6.42
N TRP A 222 -14.57 4.27 -6.00
CA TRP A 222 -15.99 4.59 -5.86
C TRP A 222 -16.43 4.37 -4.42
N ASP A 223 -16.81 5.46 -3.76
CA ASP A 223 -17.28 5.47 -2.38
C ASP A 223 -18.79 5.64 -2.32
N LEU A 224 -19.44 4.83 -1.50
CA LEU A 224 -20.89 4.78 -1.33
C LEU A 224 -21.24 4.87 0.16
N TYR A 225 -22.00 5.90 0.51
CA TYR A 225 -22.44 6.13 1.87
C TYR A 225 -23.95 5.98 1.98
N TYR A 226 -24.40 5.08 2.86
CA TYR A 226 -25.79 4.77 3.13
C TYR A 226 -26.15 5.09 4.58
N THR A 227 -27.44 5.24 4.86
CA THR A 227 -27.92 5.43 6.24
C THR A 227 -27.60 4.25 7.14
N ASP A 228 -27.69 3.02 6.62
CA ASP A 228 -27.38 1.78 7.33
C ASP A 228 -27.17 0.61 6.35
N ALA A 229 -26.83 -0.57 6.87
CA ALA A 229 -26.59 -1.77 6.06
C ALA A 229 -27.83 -2.27 5.31
N ARG A 230 -29.04 -2.00 5.84
CA ARG A 230 -30.30 -2.40 5.21
C ARG A 230 -30.56 -1.52 4.00
N ALA A 231 -30.37 -0.21 4.12
CA ALA A 231 -30.45 0.73 3.01
C ALA A 231 -29.49 0.34 1.87
N ALA A 232 -28.25 -0.07 2.19
CA ALA A 232 -27.33 -0.56 1.17
C ALA A 232 -27.86 -1.81 0.45
N ALA A 233 -28.39 -2.78 1.19
CA ALA A 233 -28.99 -3.98 0.59
C ALA A 233 -30.23 -3.66 -0.28
N GLU A 234 -31.09 -2.73 0.17
CA GLU A 234 -32.26 -2.27 -0.59
C GLU A 234 -31.82 -1.51 -1.86
N ALA A 235 -30.77 -0.70 -1.79
CA ALA A 235 -30.18 -0.03 -2.95
C ALA A 235 -29.67 -1.03 -3.98
N GLN A 236 -28.94 -2.04 -3.51
CA GLN A 236 -28.37 -3.10 -4.34
C GLN A 236 -29.47 -4.00 -4.94
N ALA A 237 -30.62 -4.15 -4.29
CA ALA A 237 -31.78 -4.87 -4.82
C ALA A 237 -32.67 -4.03 -5.76
N SER A 238 -32.42 -2.71 -5.86
CA SER A 238 -33.27 -1.81 -6.65
C SER A 238 -33.15 -2.05 -8.16
N PRO A 239 -34.17 -1.65 -8.96
CA PRO A 239 -34.10 -1.74 -10.43
C PRO A 239 -32.93 -0.96 -11.03
N ALA A 240 -32.56 0.19 -10.45
CA ALA A 240 -31.42 0.99 -10.92
C ALA A 240 -30.10 0.22 -10.78
N TRP A 241 -29.92 -0.49 -9.66
CA TRP A 241 -28.73 -1.31 -9.45
C TRP A 241 -28.75 -2.57 -10.32
N GLN A 242 -29.81 -3.38 -10.22
CA GLN A 242 -29.90 -4.68 -10.87
C GLN A 242 -30.00 -4.58 -12.40
N GLY A 243 -30.69 -3.57 -12.93
CA GLY A 243 -30.87 -3.36 -14.36
C GLY A 243 -29.81 -2.49 -15.01
N GLY A 244 -29.06 -1.69 -14.23
CA GLY A 244 -28.13 -0.70 -14.76
C GLY A 244 -26.71 -0.86 -14.21
N ILE A 245 -26.51 -0.59 -12.92
CA ILE A 245 -25.16 -0.55 -12.31
C ILE A 245 -24.46 -1.91 -12.37
N ALA A 246 -25.07 -2.98 -11.88
CA ALA A 246 -24.41 -4.29 -11.83
C ALA A 246 -24.04 -4.83 -13.23
N PRO A 247 -24.94 -4.80 -14.24
CA PRO A 247 -24.58 -5.17 -15.61
C PRO A 247 -23.48 -4.28 -16.22
N ALA A 248 -23.46 -2.98 -15.90
CA ALA A 248 -22.41 -2.07 -16.35
C ALA A 248 -21.06 -2.43 -15.73
N LEU A 249 -21.01 -2.71 -14.43
CA LEU A 249 -19.78 -3.17 -13.76
C LEU A 249 -19.29 -4.49 -14.37
N GLU A 250 -20.18 -5.45 -14.66
CA GLU A 250 -19.84 -6.70 -15.37
C GLU A 250 -19.22 -6.49 -16.74
N ARG A 251 -19.79 -5.58 -17.52
CA ARG A 251 -19.32 -5.33 -18.89
C ARG A 251 -18.07 -4.45 -18.94
N LEU A 252 -17.95 -3.47 -18.06
CA LEU A 252 -16.95 -2.41 -18.16
C LEU A 252 -15.74 -2.63 -17.25
N CYS A 253 -15.84 -3.50 -16.23
CA CYS A 253 -14.74 -3.76 -15.31
C CYS A 253 -14.18 -5.18 -15.46
N GLY A 254 -12.86 -5.31 -15.63
CA GLY A 254 -12.17 -6.59 -15.50
C GLY A 254 -12.15 -7.11 -14.07
N ALA A 255 -12.09 -6.20 -13.08
CA ALA A 255 -12.17 -6.54 -11.66
C ALA A 255 -12.86 -5.43 -10.84
N VAL A 256 -13.52 -5.82 -9.76
CA VAL A 256 -14.21 -4.93 -8.82
C VAL A 256 -13.83 -5.32 -7.40
N HIS A 257 -13.02 -4.51 -6.74
CA HIS A 257 -12.61 -4.76 -5.36
C HIS A 257 -13.52 -4.01 -4.38
N ALA A 258 -14.76 -4.45 -4.21
CA ALA A 258 -15.72 -3.80 -3.34
C ALA A 258 -15.62 -4.27 -1.88
N GLN A 259 -15.55 -3.33 -0.93
CA GLN A 259 -15.39 -3.56 0.50
C GLN A 259 -16.43 -2.76 1.30
N ARG A 260 -17.04 -3.39 2.30
CA ARG A 260 -17.67 -2.70 3.42
C ARG A 260 -16.58 -2.25 4.39
N LEU A 261 -16.78 -1.09 5.00
CA LEU A 261 -15.86 -0.51 5.96
C LEU A 261 -16.45 -0.45 7.38
N ASP A 262 -15.77 -1.06 8.33
CA ASP A 262 -16.02 -0.90 9.76
C ASP A 262 -14.91 -0.03 10.35
N SER A 263 -15.23 1.23 10.66
CA SER A 263 -14.25 2.24 11.06
C SER A 263 -13.64 1.97 12.43
N LEU A 264 -12.31 2.03 12.50
CA LEU A 264 -11.52 1.90 13.73
C LEU A 264 -11.19 3.26 14.34
N GLY A 265 -10.91 4.25 13.49
CA GLY A 265 -10.61 5.61 13.90
C GLY A 265 -10.61 6.55 12.71
N ALA A 266 -10.97 7.80 12.95
CA ALA A 266 -11.02 8.83 11.93
C ALA A 266 -10.71 10.21 12.54
N GLY A 267 -10.40 11.18 11.69
CA GLY A 267 -10.16 12.56 12.10
C GLY A 267 -10.26 13.57 10.96
N LEU A 268 -10.69 14.78 11.30
CA LEU A 268 -10.82 15.91 10.38
C LEU A 268 -9.96 17.07 10.87
N ARG A 269 -8.82 17.32 10.21
CA ARG A 269 -8.00 18.53 10.43
C ARG A 269 -8.48 19.69 9.55
N ASP A 270 -9.01 19.38 8.38
CA ASP A 270 -9.53 20.38 7.44
C ASP A 270 -10.86 19.90 6.83
N PRO A 271 -11.98 20.02 7.57
CA PRO A 271 -13.30 19.58 7.11
C PRO A 271 -13.83 20.41 5.93
N LEU A 272 -13.25 21.58 5.66
CA LEU A 272 -13.67 22.47 4.57
C LEU A 272 -12.75 22.35 3.35
N LEU A 273 -11.84 21.37 3.34
CA LEU A 273 -10.90 21.16 2.26
C LEU A 273 -11.60 20.93 0.91
N GLN A 274 -11.17 21.68 -0.09
CA GLN A 274 -11.64 21.61 -1.47
C GLN A 274 -10.45 21.47 -2.43
N GLY A 275 -10.68 20.83 -3.58
CA GLY A 275 -9.67 20.74 -4.65
C GLY A 275 -8.42 19.91 -4.28
N GLY A 276 -8.51 19.04 -3.28
CA GLY A 276 -7.38 18.27 -2.76
C GLY A 276 -7.17 16.92 -3.44
N VAL A 277 -6.31 16.10 -2.84
CA VAL A 277 -6.02 14.72 -3.26
C VAL A 277 -6.55 13.74 -2.22
N LYS A 278 -7.40 12.80 -2.63
CA LYS A 278 -7.82 11.67 -1.78
C LYS A 278 -6.95 10.48 -2.14
N ARG A 279 -6.39 9.83 -1.12
CA ARG A 279 -5.69 8.56 -1.17
C ARG A 279 -6.55 7.50 -0.49
N THR A 280 -6.70 6.36 -1.15
CA THR A 280 -7.44 5.18 -0.66
C THR A 280 -6.55 3.96 -0.83
N ALA A 281 -5.95 3.50 0.27
CA ALA A 281 -5.06 2.35 0.24
C ALA A 281 -5.72 1.10 0.82
N PHE A 282 -5.65 -0.01 0.09
CA PHE A 282 -6.13 -1.30 0.59
C PHE A 282 -4.95 -2.15 1.01
N PHE A 283 -5.05 -2.72 2.21
CA PHE A 283 -4.05 -3.61 2.78
C PHE A 283 -4.67 -4.95 3.15
N ARG A 284 -3.84 -5.97 3.26
CA ARG A 284 -4.25 -7.28 3.78
C ARG A 284 -3.22 -7.79 4.77
N LEU A 285 -3.70 -8.44 5.82
CA LEU A 285 -2.83 -9.19 6.73
C LEU A 285 -2.24 -10.41 6.02
N LEU A 286 -1.02 -10.76 6.39
CA LEU A 286 -0.45 -12.06 6.06
C LEU A 286 -1.22 -13.18 6.78
N PRO A 287 -1.30 -14.39 6.20
CA PRO A 287 -1.90 -15.54 6.87
C PRO A 287 -1.24 -15.81 8.24
N GLY A 288 -2.05 -16.08 9.26
CA GLY A 288 -1.57 -16.45 10.60
C GLY A 288 -1.17 -15.29 11.51
N VAL A 289 -1.34 -14.04 11.09
CA VAL A 289 -1.16 -12.88 11.99
C VAL A 289 -2.24 -12.90 13.07
N ASP A 290 -1.82 -12.90 14.34
CA ASP A 290 -2.71 -12.87 15.49
C ASP A 290 -3.34 -11.48 15.74
N ALA A 291 -4.39 -11.46 16.56
CA ALA A 291 -5.15 -10.25 16.86
C ALA A 291 -4.33 -9.19 17.61
N ASP A 292 -3.36 -9.58 18.44
CA ASP A 292 -2.53 -8.63 19.20
C ASP A 292 -1.55 -7.90 18.26
N ARG A 293 -0.98 -8.61 17.29
CA ARG A 293 -0.10 -8.06 16.26
C ARG A 293 -0.87 -7.19 15.28
N ALA A 294 -2.07 -7.62 14.86
CA ALA A 294 -2.98 -6.79 14.08
C ALA A 294 -3.34 -5.49 14.84
N GLY A 295 -3.68 -5.60 16.13
CA GLY A 295 -4.00 -4.44 16.96
C GLY A 295 -2.81 -3.48 17.17
N ARG A 296 -1.57 -3.97 17.19
CA ARG A 296 -0.37 -3.11 17.19
C ARG A 296 -0.26 -2.32 15.88
N PHE A 297 -0.40 -2.98 14.74
CA PHE A 297 -0.43 -2.31 13.44
C PHE A 297 -1.51 -1.22 13.37
N GLU A 298 -2.73 -1.53 13.81
CA GLU A 298 -3.84 -0.58 13.83
C GLU A 298 -3.49 0.68 14.64
N ARG A 299 -2.91 0.52 15.84
CA ARG A 299 -2.50 1.64 16.69
C ARG A 299 -1.40 2.47 16.04
N ASP A 300 -0.36 1.83 15.53
CA ASP A 300 0.78 2.53 14.89
C ASP A 300 0.32 3.31 13.65
N LEU A 301 -0.60 2.74 12.85
CA LEU A 301 -1.14 3.42 11.67
C LEU A 301 -2.04 4.60 12.07
N LEU A 302 -2.87 4.45 13.10
CA LEU A 302 -3.74 5.52 13.64
C LEU A 302 -2.94 6.65 14.31
N GLU A 303 -1.71 6.40 14.73
CA GLU A 303 -0.83 7.44 15.26
C GLU A 303 -0.30 8.36 14.16
N MET A 304 -0.14 7.86 12.93
CA MET A 304 0.51 8.57 11.83
C MET A 304 -0.03 9.99 11.56
N PRO A 305 -1.35 10.26 11.53
CA PRO A 305 -1.86 11.61 11.32
C PRO A 305 -1.47 12.61 12.42
N ARG A 306 -1.13 12.14 13.64
CA ARG A 306 -0.61 12.99 14.72
C ARG A 306 0.81 13.47 14.44
N HIS A 307 1.55 12.80 13.57
CA HIS A 307 2.94 13.15 13.24
C HIS A 307 3.05 13.85 11.89
N ILE A 308 2.23 13.45 10.92
CA ILE A 308 2.32 13.95 9.55
C ILE A 308 1.24 15.00 9.31
N ALA A 309 1.63 16.28 9.47
CA ALA A 309 0.73 17.43 9.30
C ALA A 309 0.06 17.51 7.90
N ALA A 310 0.72 16.94 6.88
CA ALA A 310 0.22 16.91 5.51
C ALA A 310 -1.09 16.10 5.35
N ILE A 311 -1.32 15.10 6.21
CA ILE A 311 -2.59 14.35 6.26
C ILE A 311 -3.66 15.29 6.84
N ARG A 312 -4.66 15.67 6.03
CA ARG A 312 -5.70 16.62 6.43
C ARG A 312 -6.90 15.92 7.03
N ASN A 313 -7.51 15.00 6.30
CA ASN A 313 -8.59 14.17 6.82
C ASN A 313 -8.17 12.72 6.69
N TRP A 314 -8.66 11.85 7.56
CA TRP A 314 -8.24 10.44 7.53
C TRP A 314 -9.25 9.51 8.17
N ARG A 315 -9.21 8.24 7.75
CA ARG A 315 -9.97 7.15 8.35
C ARG A 315 -9.26 5.82 8.13
N LEU A 316 -9.15 5.03 9.20
CA LEU A 316 -8.81 3.61 9.14
C LEU A 316 -10.06 2.78 9.36
N SER A 317 -10.28 1.81 8.49
CA SER A 317 -11.36 0.84 8.65
C SER A 317 -10.85 -0.58 8.46
N ARG A 318 -11.43 -1.52 9.21
CA ARG A 318 -11.41 -2.94 8.83
C ARG A 318 -12.31 -3.12 7.63
N ALA A 319 -11.87 -3.95 6.70
CA ALA A 319 -12.53 -4.17 5.42
C ALA A 319 -13.04 -5.60 5.31
N SER A 320 -14.22 -5.76 4.70
CA SER A 320 -14.75 -7.07 4.33
C SER A 320 -15.41 -6.98 2.96
N ALA A 321 -15.20 -7.99 2.12
CA ALA A 321 -15.80 -8.03 0.80
C ALA A 321 -17.34 -8.03 0.88
N VAL A 322 -17.97 -7.24 0.02
CA VAL A 322 -19.43 -7.19 -0.14
C VAL A 322 -19.88 -8.07 -1.31
N HIS A 323 -21.18 -8.32 -1.43
CA HIS A 323 -21.71 -9.31 -2.37
C HIS A 323 -21.42 -9.01 -3.85
N TRP A 324 -21.16 -7.74 -4.20
CA TRP A 324 -20.82 -7.28 -5.55
C TRP A 324 -19.31 -7.15 -5.78
N HIS A 325 -18.49 -7.65 -4.84
CA HIS A 325 -17.06 -7.86 -5.06
C HIS A 325 -16.83 -8.91 -6.15
N ARG A 326 -15.98 -8.58 -7.13
CA ARG A 326 -15.59 -9.46 -8.21
C ARG A 326 -14.11 -9.28 -8.55
N ALA A 327 -13.25 -9.87 -7.76
CA ALA A 327 -11.83 -9.98 -8.07
C ALA A 327 -11.30 -11.32 -7.55
N ASP A 328 -10.40 -11.93 -8.32
CA ASP A 328 -9.70 -13.15 -7.90
C ASP A 328 -8.45 -12.77 -7.10
N CYS A 329 -8.63 -12.39 -5.84
CA CYS A 329 -7.54 -12.01 -4.95
C CYS A 329 -7.85 -12.38 -3.49
N ALA A 330 -6.80 -12.45 -2.66
CA ALA A 330 -6.99 -12.59 -1.22
C ALA A 330 -7.76 -11.37 -0.67
N PRO A 331 -8.69 -11.58 0.29
CA PRO A 331 -9.49 -10.51 0.85
C PRO A 331 -8.65 -9.34 1.37
N TRP A 332 -9.12 -8.13 1.14
CA TRP A 332 -8.56 -6.93 1.77
C TRP A 332 -9.00 -6.91 3.24
N THR A 333 -8.07 -6.63 4.15
CA THR A 333 -8.34 -6.59 5.60
C THR A 333 -8.54 -5.17 6.10
N TYR A 334 -7.90 -4.19 5.45
CA TYR A 334 -7.98 -2.79 5.84
C TYR A 334 -8.15 -1.89 4.63
N VAL A 335 -8.83 -0.77 4.87
CA VAL A 335 -8.79 0.40 4.00
C VAL A 335 -8.33 1.60 4.82
N TRP A 336 -7.28 2.26 4.34
CA TRP A 336 -6.72 3.49 4.91
C TRP A 336 -6.94 4.65 3.94
N GLU A 337 -7.76 5.61 4.37
CA GLU A 337 -8.16 6.76 3.57
C GLU A 337 -7.57 8.03 4.15
N GLN A 338 -7.09 8.91 3.27
CA GLN A 338 -6.44 10.15 3.64
C GLN A 338 -6.74 11.23 2.60
N ASP A 339 -6.95 12.46 3.05
CA ASP A 339 -6.97 13.63 2.18
C ASP A 339 -5.71 14.47 2.39
N PHE A 340 -5.24 15.05 1.30
CA PHE A 340 -4.11 15.98 1.25
C PHE A 340 -4.57 17.26 0.54
N ALA A 341 -3.94 18.38 0.89
CA ALA A 341 -4.23 19.66 0.26
C ALA A 341 -3.88 19.66 -1.24
N ASP A 342 -2.82 18.94 -1.61
CA ASP A 342 -2.31 18.81 -2.95
C ASP A 342 -1.48 17.52 -3.09
N LEU A 343 -0.96 17.28 -4.29
CA LEU A 343 -0.11 16.12 -4.56
C LEU A 343 1.24 16.20 -3.85
N GLU A 344 1.78 17.41 -3.65
CA GLU A 344 3.07 17.62 -2.99
C GLU A 344 3.02 17.14 -1.53
N GLY A 345 1.93 17.40 -0.82
CA GLY A 345 1.70 16.89 0.54
C GLY A 345 1.77 15.36 0.62
N LEU A 346 1.25 14.66 -0.40
CA LEU A 346 1.28 13.21 -0.50
C LEU A 346 2.66 12.68 -0.93
N THR A 347 3.31 13.29 -1.93
CA THR A 347 4.55 12.75 -2.50
C THR A 347 5.82 13.25 -1.81
N GLY A 348 5.73 14.33 -1.03
CA GLY A 348 6.85 14.94 -0.31
C GLY A 348 6.76 14.66 1.20
N PRO A 349 6.19 15.56 2.02
CA PRO A 349 6.21 15.44 3.49
C PRO A 349 5.66 14.12 4.02
N TYR A 350 4.65 13.54 3.38
CA TYR A 350 4.14 12.22 3.76
C TYR A 350 5.16 11.10 3.51
N MET A 351 5.86 11.11 2.37
CA MET A 351 6.84 10.07 2.03
C MET A 351 8.12 10.19 2.84
N THR A 352 8.57 11.41 3.16
CA THR A 352 9.87 11.64 3.81
C THR A 352 9.82 11.60 5.33
N HIS A 353 8.63 11.65 5.95
CA HIS A 353 8.51 11.66 7.40
C HIS A 353 8.92 10.32 8.05
N PRO A 354 9.81 10.30 9.08
CA PRO A 354 10.26 9.06 9.74
C PRO A 354 9.14 8.19 10.32
N HIS A 355 8.04 8.80 10.76
CA HIS A 355 6.88 8.02 11.18
C HIS A 355 6.29 7.15 10.05
N HIS A 356 6.40 7.58 8.79
CA HIS A 356 5.96 6.77 7.66
C HIS A 356 6.99 5.69 7.32
N TRP A 357 8.20 6.08 6.91
CA TRP A 357 9.19 5.14 6.38
C TRP A 357 9.87 4.28 7.46
N ALA A 358 10.18 4.81 8.65
CA ALA A 358 10.85 4.05 9.70
C ALA A 358 9.89 3.33 10.66
N HIS A 359 8.76 3.97 10.99
CA HIS A 359 7.86 3.43 12.02
C HIS A 359 6.72 2.58 11.44
N VAL A 360 6.02 3.06 10.41
CA VAL A 360 4.84 2.34 9.88
C VAL A 360 5.22 1.34 8.80
N ASP A 361 6.15 1.66 7.90
CA ASP A 361 6.47 0.78 6.77
C ASP A 361 7.06 -0.58 7.19
N ARG A 362 7.63 -0.69 8.41
CA ARG A 362 8.06 -1.97 8.99
C ARG A 362 6.98 -3.05 8.94
N TRP A 363 5.71 -2.65 9.02
CA TRP A 363 4.59 -3.59 8.96
C TRP A 363 4.42 -4.24 7.58
N PHE A 364 4.93 -3.59 6.53
CA PHE A 364 4.91 -4.04 5.14
C PHE A 364 6.24 -4.64 4.70
N ASP A 365 7.35 -4.23 5.31
CA ASP A 365 8.71 -4.62 4.91
C ASP A 365 9.07 -6.05 5.34
N PRO A 366 9.30 -7.00 4.39
CA PRO A 366 9.76 -8.35 4.71
C PRO A 366 11.08 -8.37 5.47
N GLU A 367 11.91 -7.35 5.31
CA GLU A 367 13.23 -7.28 5.96
C GLU A 367 13.15 -6.82 7.43
N SER A 368 12.00 -6.30 7.86
CA SER A 368 11.87 -5.67 9.18
C SER A 368 11.90 -6.62 10.38
N GLY A 369 11.54 -7.88 10.19
CA GLY A 369 11.21 -8.83 11.27
C GLY A 369 9.82 -8.60 11.89
N ALA A 370 9.20 -7.45 11.61
CA ALA A 370 7.89 -7.04 12.13
C ALA A 370 6.74 -7.23 11.11
N GLN A 371 7.04 -7.55 9.85
CA GLN A 371 6.05 -7.66 8.77
C GLN A 371 4.76 -8.40 9.19
N ALA A 372 3.63 -7.74 9.01
CA ALA A 372 2.30 -8.33 9.22
C ALA A 372 1.39 -8.16 7.99
N LEU A 373 1.77 -7.29 7.07
CA LEU A 373 0.97 -6.91 5.90
C LEU A 373 1.63 -7.47 4.64
N ASP A 374 0.79 -7.93 3.72
CA ASP A 374 1.24 -8.34 2.40
C ASP A 374 1.84 -7.14 1.64
N VAL A 375 2.90 -7.40 0.89
CA VAL A 375 3.57 -6.41 0.04
C VAL A 375 2.70 -6.00 -1.15
N GLN A 376 1.75 -6.85 -1.56
CA GLN A 376 0.76 -6.53 -2.57
C GLN A 376 -0.35 -5.70 -1.94
N LEU A 377 -0.27 -4.39 -2.12
CA LEU A 377 -1.26 -3.41 -1.67
C LEU A 377 -1.88 -2.67 -2.85
N SER A 378 -3.07 -2.09 -2.64
CA SER A 378 -3.63 -1.10 -3.56
C SER A 378 -3.29 0.28 -3.03
N HIS A 379 -2.72 1.14 -3.87
CA HIS A 379 -2.43 2.53 -3.57
C HIS A 379 -3.14 3.43 -4.58
N ALA A 380 -4.42 3.69 -4.33
CA ALA A 380 -5.22 4.56 -5.18
C ALA A 380 -5.15 6.00 -4.69
N PHE A 381 -5.03 6.96 -5.61
CA PHE A 381 -5.16 8.37 -5.29
C PHE A 381 -5.60 9.19 -6.50
N GLY A 382 -6.28 10.30 -6.25
CA GLY A 382 -6.70 11.23 -7.29
C GLY A 382 -7.30 12.51 -6.73
N PHE A 383 -7.60 13.45 -7.62
CA PHE A 383 -8.13 14.75 -7.24
C PHE A 383 -9.63 14.66 -6.89
N PHE A 384 -10.05 15.43 -5.90
CA PHE A 384 -11.45 15.62 -5.55
C PHE A 384 -11.83 17.10 -5.58
N ALA A 385 -13.11 17.38 -5.82
CA ALA A 385 -13.65 18.74 -5.65
C ALA A 385 -13.95 19.05 -4.17
N SER A 386 -14.54 18.10 -3.45
CA SER A 386 -14.78 18.14 -2.01
C SER A 386 -14.39 16.82 -1.34
N SER A 387 -14.02 16.88 -0.06
CA SER A 387 -13.62 15.72 0.71
C SER A 387 -14.81 14.78 0.98
N ALA A 388 -14.71 13.53 0.49
CA ALA A 388 -15.66 12.47 0.84
C ALA A 388 -15.62 12.14 2.33
N LEU A 389 -14.43 12.20 2.96
CA LEU A 389 -14.27 11.97 4.39
C LEU A 389 -14.99 13.04 5.21
N ALA A 390 -14.86 14.33 4.87
CA ALA A 390 -15.53 15.42 5.57
C ALA A 390 -17.05 15.42 5.40
N ALA A 391 -17.56 14.87 4.30
CA ALA A 391 -19.00 14.71 4.09
C ALA A 391 -19.61 13.63 5.01
N GLU A 392 -18.82 12.63 5.40
CA GLU A 392 -19.27 11.44 6.14
C GLU A 392 -18.93 11.50 7.64
N LEU A 393 -17.87 12.23 8.00
CA LEU A 393 -17.36 12.32 9.35
C LEU A 393 -17.85 13.61 10.03
N HIS A 394 -18.02 13.56 11.35
CA HIS A 394 -18.41 14.71 12.14
C HIS A 394 -17.46 14.90 13.32
N ASN A 395 -17.04 16.15 13.55
CA ASN A 395 -16.39 16.52 14.80
C ASN A 395 -17.47 16.69 15.87
N ASP A 396 -17.28 16.02 17.02
CA ASP A 396 -18.18 16.14 18.17
C ASP A 396 -17.95 17.42 18.99
#